data_AF-I9S1Z8-F1
#
_entry.id   AF-I9S1Z8-F1
#
_cell.length_a   1.000
_cell.length_b   1.000
_cell.length_c   1.000
_cell.angle_alpha   90.00
_cell.angle_beta   90.00
_cell.angle_gamma   90.00
#
_symmetry.space_group_name_H-M   'P 1'
#
loop_
_entity.id
_entity.type
_entity.pdbx_description
1 polymer ?
#
loop_
_entity_poly.entity_id
_entity_poly.type
_entity_poly.pdbx_seq_one_letter_code
_entity_poly.pdbx_strand_id
1 'polypeptide(L)'
;MRSREKQYKRLGLTNEQAKERTNELIKEIPNIIQKGLKEEDRPGYAAIILNNSKVILSKFKGDNELKNHYMITSFEVDEVRNHCTTF
;
A
#
# COMPACT_ATOMS: atom_id res chain seq x y z
N MET A 1 -14.40 0.14 -8.01
CA MET A 1 -13.59 -0.41 -6.89
C MET A 1 -14.24 -1.69 -6.37
N ARG A 2 -13.52 -2.83 -6.34
CA ARG A 2 -13.99 -4.02 -5.61
C ARG A 2 -13.68 -3.82 -4.12
N SER A 3 -14.65 -4.06 -3.25
CA SER A 3 -14.42 -4.05 -1.79
C SER A 3 -13.30 -5.02 -1.43
N ARG A 4 -12.41 -4.64 -0.48
CA ARG A 4 -11.32 -5.50 0.02
C ARG A 4 -11.83 -6.86 0.50
N GLU A 5 -13.04 -6.93 1.04
CA GLU A 5 -13.71 -8.20 1.40
C GLU A 5 -13.86 -9.16 0.21
N LYS A 6 -14.21 -8.65 -0.97
CA LYS A 6 -14.34 -9.46 -2.19
C LYS A 6 -12.99 -9.94 -2.71
N GLN A 7 -11.91 -9.22 -2.39
CA GLN A 7 -10.55 -9.63 -2.72
C GLN A 7 -10.07 -10.75 -1.78
N TYR A 8 -10.30 -10.61 -0.48
CA TYR A 8 -9.94 -11.64 0.51
C TYR A 8 -10.70 -12.96 0.29
N LYS A 9 -11.99 -12.90 -0.05
CA LYS A 9 -12.78 -14.09 -0.42
C LYS A 9 -12.22 -14.83 -1.65
N ARG A 10 -11.63 -14.12 -2.62
CA ARG A 10 -10.99 -14.75 -3.80
C ARG A 10 -9.64 -15.40 -3.49
N LEU A 11 -8.95 -14.92 -2.45
CA LEU A 11 -7.68 -15.47 -1.98
C LEU A 11 -7.88 -16.68 -1.05
N GLY A 12 -9.12 -17.08 -0.76
CA GLY A 12 -9.42 -18.19 0.15
C GLY A 12 -9.10 -17.89 1.62
N LEU A 13 -8.88 -16.62 1.98
CA LEU A 13 -8.53 -16.21 3.33
C LEU A 13 -9.75 -16.28 4.25
N THR A 14 -9.55 -16.76 5.48
CA THR A 14 -10.56 -16.66 6.53
C THR A 14 -10.74 -15.21 6.97
N ASN A 15 -11.86 -14.88 7.60
CA ASN A 15 -12.10 -13.53 8.11
C ASN A 15 -11.04 -13.10 9.13
N GLU A 16 -10.52 -14.04 9.92
CA GLU A 16 -9.47 -13.80 10.92
C GLU A 16 -8.13 -13.48 10.25
N GLN A 17 -7.71 -14.28 9.26
CA GLN A 17 -6.49 -14.02 8.48
C GLN A 17 -6.57 -12.68 7.73
N ALA A 18 -7.73 -12.36 7.16
CA ALA A 18 -7.94 -11.08 6.48
C ALA A 18 -7.83 -9.89 7.47
N LYS A 19 -8.34 -10.05 8.69
CA LYS A 19 -8.29 -9.03 9.74
C LYS A 19 -6.85 -8.85 10.26
N GLU A 20 -6.13 -9.94 10.49
CA GLU A 20 -4.73 -9.93 10.90
C GLU A 20 -3.85 -9.25 9.85
N ARG A 21 -3.95 -9.68 8.59
CA ARG A 21 -3.24 -9.05 7.47
C ARG A 21 -3.57 -7.56 7.35
N THR A 22 -4.83 -7.18 7.53
CA THR A 22 -5.22 -5.75 7.48
C THR A 22 -4.60 -4.96 8.62
N ASN A 23 -4.51 -5.53 9.83
CA ASN A 23 -3.89 -4.87 10.99
C ASN A 23 -2.37 -4.69 10.81
N GLU A 24 -1.68 -5.69 10.26
CA GLU A 24 -0.26 -5.60 9.92
C GLU A 24 -0.01 -4.48 8.93
N LEU A 25 -0.78 -4.45 7.83
CA LEU A 25 -0.70 -3.40 6.81
C LEU A 25 -0.89 -1.99 7.39
N ILE A 26 -1.85 -1.80 8.29
CA ILE A 26 -2.10 -0.49 8.93
C ILE A 26 -0.91 -0.06 9.80
N LYS A 27 -0.19 -1.00 10.42
CA LYS A 27 1.00 -0.72 11.23
C LYS A 27 2.23 -0.41 10.36
N GLU A 28 2.35 -1.02 9.19
CA GLU A 28 3.50 -0.82 8.31
C GLU A 28 3.50 0.53 7.61
N ILE A 29 2.33 1.02 7.18
CA ILE A 29 2.21 2.30 6.44
C ILE A 29 2.90 3.47 7.18
N PRO A 30 2.62 3.74 8.47
CA PRO A 30 3.31 4.81 9.20
C PRO A 30 4.84 4.61 9.26
N ASN A 31 5.30 3.37 9.47
CA ASN A 31 6.72 3.06 9.53
C ASN A 31 7.42 3.31 8.18
N ILE A 32 6.77 2.96 7.07
CA ILE A 32 7.26 3.23 5.71
C ILE A 32 7.29 4.73 5.45
N ILE A 33 6.24 5.48 5.79
CA ILE A 33 6.21 6.94 5.60
C ILE A 33 7.32 7.62 6.41
N GLN A 34 7.63 7.13 7.61
CA GLN A 34 8.62 7.74 8.49
C GLN A 34 10.07 7.43 8.09
N LYS A 35 10.35 6.20 7.64
CA LYS A 35 11.73 5.72 7.40
C LYS A 35 12.08 5.49 5.93
N GLY A 36 11.08 5.46 5.06
CA GLY A 36 11.26 5.16 3.65
C GLY A 36 11.89 6.32 2.88
N LEU A 37 12.43 5.98 1.72
CA LEU A 37 12.97 6.96 0.78
C LEU A 37 11.83 7.57 -0.03
N LYS A 38 11.79 8.90 -0.08
CA LYS A 38 10.82 9.64 -0.86
C LYS A 38 11.33 9.86 -2.29
N GLU A 39 10.55 9.42 -3.26
CA GLU A 39 10.74 9.68 -4.69
C GLU A 39 9.54 10.49 -5.21
N GLU A 40 9.78 11.58 -5.92
CA GLU A 40 8.75 12.33 -6.63
C GLU A 40 8.95 12.11 -8.14
N ASP A 41 8.24 11.12 -8.69
CA ASP A 41 8.27 10.82 -10.13
C ASP A 41 7.47 11.85 -10.94
N ARG A 42 6.44 12.44 -10.34
CA ARG A 42 5.51 13.40 -10.95
C ARG A 42 5.11 14.50 -9.97
N PRO A 43 4.89 15.75 -10.44
CA PRO A 43 4.44 16.84 -9.59
C PRO A 43 3.16 16.49 -8.80
N GLY A 44 3.25 16.61 -7.48
CA GLY A 44 2.14 16.32 -6.57
C GLY A 44 1.88 14.84 -6.28
N TYR A 45 2.69 13.94 -6.83
CA TYR A 45 2.75 12.53 -6.44
C TYR A 45 4.09 12.26 -5.74
N ALA A 46 4.05 11.47 -4.68
CA ALA A 46 5.24 11.00 -4.01
C ALA A 46 5.12 9.50 -3.73
N ALA A 47 6.12 8.73 -4.13
CA ALA A 47 6.29 7.35 -3.73
C ALA A 47 7.23 7.30 -2.53
N ILE A 48 6.86 6.57 -1.49
CA ILE A 48 7.75 6.28 -0.36
C ILE A 48 8.03 4.80 -0.36
N ILE A 49 9.31 4.44 -0.47
CA ILE A 49 9.75 3.06 -0.64
C ILE A 49 10.57 2.63 0.57
N LEU A 50 10.26 1.47 1.13
CA LEU A 50 11.01 0.83 2.21
C LEU A 50 10.86 -0.68 2.13
N ASN A 51 11.97 -1.41 2.08
CA ASN A 51 12.02 -2.89 2.15
C ASN A 51 10.97 -3.58 1.26
N ASN A 52 10.96 -3.24 -0.04
CA ASN A 52 10.06 -3.76 -1.07
C ASN A 52 8.59 -3.33 -0.93
N SER A 53 8.26 -2.54 0.08
CA SER A 53 6.96 -1.90 0.21
C SER A 53 7.01 -0.47 -0.35
N LYS A 54 5.96 -0.09 -1.07
CA LYS A 54 5.79 1.22 -1.70
C LYS A 54 4.45 1.80 -1.29
N VAL A 55 4.47 3.00 -0.71
CA VAL A 55 3.29 3.82 -0.41
C VAL A 55 3.25 4.95 -1.43
N ILE A 56 2.11 5.11 -2.13
CA ILE A 56 1.91 6.23 -3.05
C ILE A 56 1.03 7.27 -2.39
N LEU A 57 1.51 8.51 -2.38
CA LEU A 57 0.88 9.69 -1.82
C LEU A 57 0.51 10.66 -2.94
N SER A 58 -0.68 11.24 -2.86
CA SER A 58 -1.17 12.28 -3.75
C SER A 58 -1.46 13.55 -2.97
N LYS A 59 -0.99 14.71 -3.45
CA LYS A 59 -1.43 16.03 -2.97
C LYS A 59 -2.82 16.39 -3.48
N PHE A 60 -3.41 15.61 -4.38
CA PHE A 60 -4.70 15.92 -4.98
C PHE A 60 -5.76 14.90 -4.59
N LYS A 61 -6.99 15.39 -4.43
CA LYS A 61 -8.21 14.59 -4.37
C LYS A 61 -9.11 14.98 -5.52
N GLY A 62 -9.02 14.25 -6.63
CA GLY A 62 -9.57 14.71 -7.91
C GLY A 62 -8.83 15.96 -8.35
N ASP A 63 -9.57 17.03 -8.66
CA ASP A 63 -8.98 18.32 -9.08
C ASP A 63 -8.62 19.25 -7.92
N ASN A 64 -8.92 18.85 -6.68
CA ASN A 64 -8.67 19.67 -5.49
C ASN A 64 -7.31 19.37 -4.87
N GLU A 65 -6.47 20.40 -4.73
CA GLU A 65 -5.21 20.30 -4.00
C GLU A 65 -5.44 20.28 -2.47
N LEU A 66 -4.76 19.35 -1.80
CA LEU A 66 -4.76 19.15 -0.37
C LEU A 66 -3.61 19.95 0.25
N LYS A 67 -3.94 21.09 0.88
CA LYS A 67 -2.95 21.92 1.57
C LYS A 67 -2.40 21.19 2.80
N ASN A 68 -1.09 20.99 2.88
CA ASN A 68 -0.38 20.32 3.99
C ASN A 68 -0.84 18.88 4.28
N HIS A 69 -1.58 18.25 3.38
CA HIS A 69 -2.07 16.88 3.54
C HIS A 69 -1.74 16.07 2.29
N TYR A 70 -1.66 14.75 2.48
CA TYR A 70 -1.53 13.79 1.40
C TYR A 70 -2.62 12.73 1.53
N MET A 71 -3.12 12.28 0.38
CA MET A 71 -4.00 11.13 0.29
C MET A 71 -3.15 9.92 -0.09
N ILE A 72 -3.25 8.83 0.68
CA ILE A 72 -2.67 7.55 0.28
C ILE A 72 -3.53 6.98 -0.85
N THR A 73 -2.96 6.87 -2.05
CA THR A 73 -3.66 6.38 -3.24
C THR A 73 -3.36 4.92 -3.53
N SER A 74 -2.18 4.43 -3.15
CA SER A 74 -1.78 3.04 -3.30
C SER A 74 -0.86 2.58 -2.17
N PHE A 75 -0.92 1.28 -1.89
CA PHE A 75 0.05 0.57 -1.09
C PHE A 75 0.34 -0.76 -1.79
N GLU A 76 1.61 -0.96 -2.11
CA GLU A 76 2.11 -2.11 -2.86
C GLU A 76 3.24 -2.76 -2.06
N VAL A 77 3.25 -4.09 -2.04
CA VAL A 77 4.38 -4.89 -1.56
C VAL A 77 4.80 -5.71 -2.75
N ASP A 78 6.02 -5.47 -3.23
CA ASP A 78 6.65 -6.38 -4.18
C ASP A 78 6.99 -7.65 -3.42
N GLU A 79 6.03 -8.56 -3.34
CA GLU A 79 6.32 -9.95 -3.06
C GLU A 79 7.29 -10.39 -4.15
N VAL A 80 8.56 -10.59 -3.80
CA VAL A 80 9.45 -11.42 -4.59
C VAL A 80 8.68 -12.72 -4.72
N ARG A 81 8.17 -13.01 -5.92
CA ARG A 81 7.62 -14.32 -6.23
C ARG A 81 8.73 -15.29 -5.89
N ASN A 82 8.65 -15.93 -4.73
CA ASN A 82 9.25 -17.23 -4.51
C ASN A 82 8.53 -18.13 -5.51
N HIS A 83 9.08 -18.13 -6.72
CA HIS A 83 8.65 -18.96 -7.81
C HIS A 83 8.85 -20.39 -7.32
N CYS A 84 7.76 -21.00 -6.87
CA CYS A 84 7.50 -22.42 -6.97
C CYS A 84 8.74 -23.31 -6.78
N THR A 85 9.26 -23.42 -5.56
CA THR A 85 10.03 -24.62 -5.20
C THR A 85 9.02 -25.71 -4.90
N THR A 86 8.65 -26.49 -5.92
CA THR A 86 8.38 -27.95 -5.89
C THR A 86 7.89 -28.32 -7.28
N PHE A 87 8.71 -29.03 -8.07
CA PHE A 87 8.42 -30.31 -8.75
C PHE A 87 9.72 -30.84 -9.35
#